data_AF-A0A0M1HWY5-F1
#
_entry.id   AF-A0A0M1HWY5-F1
#
_cell.length_a   1.000
_cell.length_b   1.000
_cell.length_c   1.000
_cell.angle_alpha   90.00
_cell.angle_beta   90.00
_cell.angle_gamma   90.00
#
_symmetry.space_group_name_H-M   'P 1'
#
loop_
_entity.id
_entity.type
_entity.pdbx_description
1 polymer ?
#
loop_
_entity_poly.entity_id
_entity_poly.type
_entity_poly.pdbx_seq_one_letter_code
_entity_poly.pdbx_strand_id
1 'polypeptide(L)'
;MTASINTKEMQALTQWLKQMRENQQLSMRALAERMDKPHSYIQKVEQGERRLDVVEYVWYCRTLGVSPQTGLDLIQQAIQQVHNQS
;
A
#
# COMPACT_ATOMS: atom_id res chain seq x y z
N MET A 1 -7.34 -0.18 19.16
CA MET A 1 -5.97 -0.35 18.64
C MET A 1 -5.86 -1.76 18.09
N THR A 2 -5.85 -1.94 16.76
CA THR A 2 -5.87 -3.28 16.17
C THR A 2 -4.48 -3.90 16.26
N ALA A 3 -4.33 -4.91 17.13
CA ALA A 3 -3.06 -5.57 17.45
C ALA A 3 -2.43 -6.38 16.30
N SER A 4 -3.11 -6.48 15.16
CA SER A 4 -2.64 -7.24 13.99
C SER A 4 -2.32 -6.31 12.83
N ILE A 5 -1.15 -6.48 12.20
CA ILE A 5 -0.79 -5.81 10.94
C ILE A 5 -1.62 -6.40 9.78
N ASN A 6 -2.16 -7.61 9.96
CA ASN A 6 -2.87 -8.37 8.95
C ASN A 6 -4.39 -8.11 9.00
N THR A 7 -4.82 -6.88 8.75
CA THR A 7 -6.24 -6.54 8.62
C THR A 7 -6.65 -6.46 7.15
N LYS A 8 -7.94 -6.66 6.86
CA LYS A 8 -8.46 -6.65 5.48
C LYS A 8 -8.19 -5.32 4.77
N GLU A 9 -8.25 -4.21 5.50
CA GLU A 9 -7.99 -2.86 5.02
C GLU A 9 -6.51 -2.68 4.63
N MET A 10 -5.59 -3.19 5.46
CA MET A 10 -4.17 -3.12 5.16
C MET A 10 -3.82 -3.98 3.95
N GLN A 11 -4.38 -5.19 3.86
CA GLN A 11 -4.21 -6.05 2.69
C GLN A 11 -4.74 -5.39 1.41
N ALA A 12 -5.91 -4.75 1.47
CA ALA A 12 -6.47 -4.03 0.32
C ALA A 12 -5.52 -2.93 -0.18
N LEU A 13 -4.95 -2.15 0.74
CA LEU A 13 -3.98 -1.11 0.40
C LEU A 13 -2.69 -1.69 -0.20
N THR A 14 -2.06 -2.67 0.44
CA THR A 14 -0.76 -3.18 0.01
C THR A 14 -0.86 -3.96 -1.31
N GLN A 15 -1.95 -4.70 -1.52
CA GLN A 15 -2.23 -5.36 -2.79
C GLN A 15 -2.46 -4.35 -3.92
N TRP A 16 -3.20 -3.27 -3.65
CA TRP A 16 -3.41 -2.21 -4.63
C TRP A 16 -2.10 -1.51 -5.01
N LEU A 17 -1.26 -1.15 -4.04
CA LEU A 17 0.06 -0.55 -4.29
C LEU A 17 0.95 -1.46 -5.14
N LYS A 18 0.98 -2.76 -4.80
CA LYS A 18 1.68 -3.79 -5.57
C LYS A 18 1.17 -3.85 -7.02
N GLN A 19 -0.14 -3.87 -7.21
CA GLN A 19 -0.75 -3.89 -8.54
C GLN A 19 -0.38 -2.65 -9.36
N MET A 20 -0.39 -1.46 -8.74
CA MET A 20 -0.01 -0.22 -9.41
C MET A 20 1.46 -0.22 -9.86
N ARG A 21 2.35 -0.83 -9.07
CA ARG A 21 3.75 -1.06 -9.46
C ARG A 21 3.85 -2.04 -10.64
N GLU A 22 3.15 -3.16 -10.56
CA GLU A 22 3.19 -4.22 -11.58
C GLU A 22 2.60 -3.78 -12.92
N ASN A 23 1.56 -2.94 -12.91
CA ASN A 23 0.98 -2.33 -14.11
C ASN A 23 1.99 -1.45 -14.87
N GLN A 24 2.97 -0.90 -14.16
CA GLN A 24 4.07 -0.13 -14.76
C GLN A 24 5.28 -1.01 -15.12
N GLN A 25 5.16 -2.33 -15.00
CA GLN A 25 6.23 -3.31 -15.20
C GLN A 25 7.49 -3.02 -14.37
N LEU A 26 7.33 -2.38 -13.21
CA LEU A 26 8.44 -2.05 -12.32
C LEU A 26 8.75 -3.23 -11.41
N SER A 27 10.02 -3.61 -11.32
CA SER A 27 10.46 -4.47 -10.23
C SER A 27 10.44 -3.72 -8.90
N MET A 28 10.34 -4.45 -7.78
CA MET A 28 10.48 -3.85 -6.45
C MET A 28 11.83 -3.13 -6.27
N ARG A 29 12.91 -3.58 -6.93
CA ARG A 29 14.22 -2.91 -6.89
C ARG A 29 14.16 -1.55 -7.60
N ALA A 30 13.59 -1.53 -8.80
CA ALA A 30 13.44 -0.29 -9.58
C ALA A 30 12.58 0.75 -8.85
N LEU A 31 11.50 0.32 -8.17
CA LEU A 31 10.71 1.23 -7.35
C LEU A 31 11.49 1.73 -6.13
N ALA A 32 12.23 0.85 -5.46
CA ALA A 32 13.05 1.22 -4.31
C ALA A 32 14.11 2.27 -4.68
N GLU A 33 14.76 2.12 -5.83
CA GLU A 33 15.70 3.09 -6.39
C GLU A 33 15.03 4.45 -6.64
N ARG A 34 13.83 4.47 -7.24
CA ARG A 34 13.07 5.73 -7.46
C ARG A 34 12.67 6.41 -6.15
N MET A 35 12.42 5.64 -5.10
CA MET A 35 12.03 6.15 -3.78
C MET A 35 13.23 6.53 -2.89
N ASP A 36 14.46 6.28 -3.33
CA ASP A 36 15.67 6.34 -2.50
C ASP A 36 15.51 5.52 -1.19
N LYS A 37 15.08 4.26 -1.35
CA LYS A 37 14.86 3.32 -0.25
C LYS A 37 15.53 1.97 -0.51
N PRO A 38 15.84 1.19 0.55
CA PRO A 38 16.29 -0.18 0.39
C PRO A 38 15.20 -1.05 -0.27
N HIS A 39 15.60 -2.01 -1.10
CA HIS A 39 14.66 -2.98 -1.70
C HIS A 39 13.74 -3.66 -0.67
N SER A 40 14.29 -3.98 0.51
CA SER A 40 13.54 -4.60 1.62
C SER A 40 12.42 -3.72 2.17
N TYR A 41 12.48 -2.39 1.98
CA TYR A 41 11.39 -1.48 2.32
C TYR A 41 10.15 -1.78 1.48
N ILE A 42 10.31 -1.83 0.15
CA ILE A 42 9.23 -2.12 -0.80
C ILE A 42 8.66 -3.51 -0.54
N GLN A 43 9.53 -4.51 -0.37
CA GLN A 43 9.12 -5.87 -0.08
C GLN A 43 8.25 -5.95 1.18
N LYS A 44 8.71 -5.37 2.30
CA LYS A 44 7.97 -5.42 3.57
C LYS A 44 6.65 -4.67 3.51
N VAL A 45 6.60 -3.56 2.77
CA VAL A 45 5.35 -2.81 2.54
C VAL A 45 4.36 -3.66 1.75
N GLU A 46 4.76 -4.19 0.60
CA GLU A 46 3.86 -4.95 -0.28
C GLU A 46 3.44 -6.30 0.33
N GLN A 47 4.25 -6.87 1.22
CA GLN A 47 3.91 -8.09 1.98
C GLN A 47 3.08 -7.81 3.24
N GLY A 48 2.84 -6.53 3.57
CA GLY A 48 2.12 -6.16 4.79
C GLY A 48 2.89 -6.46 6.08
N GLU A 49 4.21 -6.56 6.02
CA GLU A 49 5.08 -6.69 7.19
C GLU A 49 5.47 -5.32 7.78
N ARG A 50 5.35 -4.27 6.97
CA ARG A 50 5.60 -2.88 7.37
C ARG A 50 4.40 -2.01 7.03
N ARG A 51 3.88 -1.31 8.04
CA ARG A 51 2.87 -0.26 7.82
C ARG A 51 3.53 0.98 7.24
N LEU A 52 2.82 1.64 6.33
CA LEU A 52 3.14 3.00 5.90
C LEU A 52 2.40 3.97 6.81
N ASP A 53 3.08 5.02 7.27
CA ASP A 53 2.34 6.21 7.72
C ASP A 53 1.73 6.96 6.52
N VAL A 54 0.89 7.96 6.80
CA VAL A 54 0.18 8.69 5.73
C VAL A 54 1.10 9.46 4.79
N VAL A 55 2.23 9.98 5.29
CA VAL A 55 3.20 10.73 4.49
C VAL A 55 3.98 9.78 3.60
N GLU A 56 4.44 8.65 4.16
CA GLU A 56 5.11 7.58 3.43
C GLU A 56 4.21 7.01 2.33
N TYR A 57 2.92 6.81 2.63
CA TYR A 57 1.92 6.39 1.66
C TYR A 57 1.79 7.38 0.50
N VAL A 58 1.66 8.68 0.79
CA VAL A 58 1.56 9.72 -0.24
C VAL A 58 2.83 9.76 -1.11
N TRP A 59 4.02 9.63 -0.53
CA TRP A 59 5.27 9.54 -1.31
C TRP A 59 5.31 8.30 -2.19
N TYR A 60 4.86 7.15 -1.69
CA TYR A 60 4.77 5.91 -2.46
C TYR A 60 3.86 6.09 -3.67
N CYS A 61 2.65 6.63 -3.47
CA CYS A 61 1.71 6.93 -4.55
C CYS A 61 2.28 7.90 -5.58
N ARG A 62 2.94 8.97 -5.12
CA ARG A 62 3.59 9.94 -6.03
C ARG A 62 4.69 9.31 -6.86
N THR A 63 5.49 8.42 -6.27
CA THR A 63 6.57 7.73 -7.00
C THR A 63 6.02 6.79 -8.08
N LEU A 64 4.85 6.21 -7.82
CA LEU A 64 4.08 5.44 -8.80
C LEU A 64 3.23 6.29 -9.75
N GLY A 65 3.17 7.62 -9.57
CA GLY A 65 2.30 8.48 -10.39
C GLY A 65 0.81 8.18 -10.24
N VAL A 66 0.39 7.61 -9.11
CA VAL A 66 -1.02 7.29 -8.82
C VAL A 66 -1.62 8.23 -7.77
N SER A 67 -2.94 8.41 -7.82
CA SER A 67 -3.68 9.25 -6.89
C SER A 67 -3.76 8.59 -5.49
N PRO A 68 -3.28 9.24 -4.42
CA PRO A 68 -3.46 8.75 -3.05
C PRO A 68 -4.94 8.63 -2.65
N GLN A 69 -5.83 9.42 -3.25
CA GLN A 69 -7.26 9.38 -2.97
C GLN A 69 -7.86 8.02 -3.34
N THR A 70 -7.44 7.43 -4.47
CA THR A 70 -7.92 6.13 -4.92
C THR A 70 -7.64 5.01 -3.90
N GLY A 71 -6.43 4.98 -3.33
CA GLY A 71 -6.12 3.99 -2.30
C GLY A 71 -6.85 4.26 -0.97
N LEU A 72 -7.13 5.53 -0.63
CA LEU A 72 -7.95 5.86 0.54
C LEU A 72 -9.41 5.42 0.37
N ASP A 73 -9.99 5.62 -0.82
CA ASP A 73 -11.34 5.17 -1.13
C ASP A 73 -11.47 3.64 -1.01
N LEU A 74 -10.45 2.90 -1.46
CA LEU A 74 -10.39 1.44 -1.29
C LEU A 74 -10.38 1.02 0.17
N ILE A 75 -9.59 1.70 1.00
CA ILE A 75 -9.55 1.46 2.46
C ILE A 75 -10.93 1.76 3.08
N GLN A 76 -11.55 2.89 2.73
CA GLN A 76 -12.87 3.27 3.25
C GLN A 76 -13.93 2.23 2.90
N GLN A 77 -13.95 1.74 1.66
CA GLN A 77 -14.85 0.67 1.22
C GLN A 77 -14.60 -0.63 2.00
N ALA A 78 -13.34 -1.02 2.20
CA ALA A 78 -12.98 -2.20 2.98
C ALA A 78 -13.46 -2.10 4.44
N ILE A 79 -13.33 -0.93 5.08
CA ILE A 79 -13.83 -0.69 6.45
C ILE A 79 -15.36 -0.83 6.50
N GLN A 80 -16.07 -0.25 5.54
CA GLN A 80 -17.54 -0.31 5.50
C GLN A 80 -18.06 -1.74 5.29
N GLN A 81 -17.36 -2.55 4.50
CA GLN A 81 -17.71 -3.96 4.29
C GLN A 81 -17.53 -4.82 5.55
N VAL A 82 -16.56 -4.51 6.41
CA VAL A 82 -16.40 -5.17 7.71
C VAL A 82 -17.59 -4.85 8.62
N HIS A 83 -18.12 -3.62 8.57
CA HIS A 83 -19.26 -3.20 9.38
C HIS A 83 -20.59 -3.83 8.95
N ASN A 84 -20.77 -4.14 7.66
CA ASN A 84 -22.01 -4.72 7.12
C ASN A 84 -22.06 -6.26 7.20
N GLN A 85 -21.02 -6.92 7.72
CA GLN A 85 -20.96 -8.38 7.92
C GLN A 85 -21.11 -8.79 9.39
N SER A 86 -21.53 -7.87 10.27
CA SER A 86 -21.82 -8.11 11.70
C SER A 86 -23.29 -7.90 12.00
#